data_AF-A0A4U2ZDR0-F1
#
_entry.id   AF-A0A4U2ZDR0-F1
#
_cell.length_a   1.000
_cell.length_b   1.000
_cell.length_c   1.000
_cell.angle_alpha   90.00
_cell.angle_beta   90.00
_cell.angle_gamma   90.00
#
_symmetry.space_group_name_H-M   'P 1'
#
loop_
_entity.id
_entity.type
_entity.pdbx_description
1 polymer ?
#
loop_
_entity_poly.entity_id
_entity_poly.type
_entity_poly.pdbx_seq_one_letter_code
_entity_poly.pdbx_strand_id
1 'polypeptide(L)'
;MKKIVAIVAIVLVAIVGLSYFIIDSRYEKEEILHDFLVPKDAVVEYEDESEYFSNINYEWSKASIKGISLDYKIILMINGWKKEKKEQDIGSWSGQYKKDNITIIISTADQDVLAIASRDDSK
;
A
#
# COMPACT_ATOMS: atom_id res chain seq x y z
N MET A 1 -25.59 -11.20 -31.08
CA MET A 1 -25.30 -11.41 -29.64
C MET A 1 -23.82 -11.72 -29.37
N LYS A 2 -23.21 -12.77 -29.95
CA LYS A 2 -21.80 -13.15 -29.67
C LYS A 2 -20.76 -12.02 -29.90
N LYS A 3 -20.91 -11.21 -30.95
CA LYS A 3 -20.02 -10.06 -31.23
C LYS A 3 -20.13 -8.94 -30.19
N ILE A 4 -21.35 -8.67 -29.69
CA ILE A 4 -21.59 -7.66 -28.65
C ILE A 4 -20.96 -8.13 -27.33
N VAL A 5 -21.13 -9.41 -26.98
CA VAL A 5 -20.50 -10.00 -25.78
C VAL A 5 -18.97 -9.90 -25.86
N ALA A 6 -18.37 -10.18 -27.02
CA ALA A 6 -16.92 -10.05 -27.20
C ALA A 6 -16.43 -8.59 -27.05
N ILE A 7 -17.15 -7.63 -27.63
CA ILE A 7 -16.81 -6.20 -27.49
C ILE A 7 -16.91 -5.76 -26.02
N VAL A 8 -17.99 -6.14 -25.33
CA VAL A 8 -18.18 -5.83 -23.90
C VAL A 8 -17.05 -6.42 -23.06
N ALA A 9 -16.64 -7.66 -23.33
CA ALA A 9 -15.53 -8.30 -22.62
C ALA A 9 -14.20 -7.55 -22.83
N ILE A 10 -13.89 -7.13 -24.07
CA ILE A 10 -12.67 -6.37 -24.39
C ILE A 10 -12.66 -5.02 -23.66
N VAL A 11 -13.80 -4.32 -23.66
CA VAL A 11 -13.94 -3.02 -22.99
C VAL A 11 -13.73 -3.17 -21.49
N LEU A 12 -14.30 -4.20 -20.85
CA LEU A 12 -14.10 -4.44 -19.42
C LEU A 12 -12.63 -4.74 -19.08
N VAL A 13 -11.95 -5.56 -19.88
CA VAL A 13 -10.51 -5.85 -19.68
C VAL A 13 -9.69 -4.58 -19.83
N ALA A 14 -9.99 -3.73 -20.83
CA ALA A 14 -9.31 -2.46 -21.03
C ALA A 14 -9.51 -1.52 -19.83
N ILE A 15 -10.73 -1.41 -19.31
CA ILE A 15 -11.03 -0.57 -18.14
C ILE A 15 -10.26 -1.06 -16.91
N VAL A 16 -10.26 -2.37 -16.64
CA VAL A 16 -9.52 -2.95 -15.50
C VAL A 16 -8.02 -2.73 -15.65
N GLY A 17 -7.46 -3.01 -16.84
CA GLY A 17 -6.04 -2.83 -17.12
C GLY A 17 -5.59 -1.37 -16.98
N LEU A 18 -6.36 -0.43 -17.53
CA LEU A 18 -6.09 1.01 -17.38
C LEU A 18 -6.21 1.46 -15.93
N SER A 19 -7.21 0.96 -15.20
CA SER A 19 -7.39 1.29 -13.78
C SER A 19 -6.20 0.82 -12.95
N TYR A 20 -5.73 -0.40 -13.19
CA TYR A 20 -4.53 -0.93 -12.54
C TYR A 20 -3.29 -0.08 -12.88
N PHE A 21 -3.06 0.22 -14.15
CA PHE A 21 -1.92 1.03 -14.60
C PHE A 21 -1.91 2.43 -13.94
N ILE A 22 -3.07 3.09 -13.86
CA ILE A 22 -3.20 4.38 -13.20
C ILE A 22 -2.89 4.28 -11.71
N ILE A 23 -3.39 3.25 -11.02
CA ILE A 23 -3.13 3.06 -9.59
C ILE A 23 -1.64 2.78 -9.36
N ASP A 24 -1.07 1.81 -10.07
CA ASP A 24 0.34 1.41 -9.96
C ASP A 24 1.29 2.58 -10.22
N SER A 25 0.98 3.44 -11.20
CA SER A 25 1.79 4.61 -11.52
C SER A 25 1.98 5.61 -10.36
N ARG A 26 1.10 5.59 -9.35
CA ARG A 26 1.13 6.49 -8.18
C ARG A 26 2.08 6.03 -7.06
N TYR A 27 2.57 4.79 -7.14
CA TYR A 27 3.40 4.19 -6.11
C TYR A 27 4.76 3.78 -6.67
N GLU A 28 5.76 3.77 -5.81
CA GLU A 28 7.10 3.25 -6.08
C GLU A 28 7.52 2.30 -4.97
N LYS A 29 8.59 1.55 -5.21
CA LYS A 29 9.13 0.61 -4.24
C LYS A 29 10.17 1.31 -3.38
N GLU A 30 10.08 1.11 -2.07
CA GLU A 30 11.06 1.59 -1.11
C GLU A 30 11.95 0.43 -0.62
N GLU A 31 13.26 0.56 -0.84
CA GLU A 31 14.25 -0.49 -0.59
C GLU A 31 14.38 -0.76 0.92
N ILE A 32 14.43 0.31 1.72
CA ILE A 32 14.52 0.25 3.19
C ILE A 32 13.31 -0.45 3.81
N LEU A 33 12.20 -0.50 3.07
CA LEU A 33 10.96 -1.18 3.45
C LEU A 33 10.75 -2.51 2.70
N HIS A 34 11.83 -3.13 2.19
CA HIS A 34 11.78 -4.41 1.46
C HIS A 34 10.88 -4.37 0.21
N ASP A 35 11.11 -3.39 -0.66
CA ASP A 35 10.31 -3.15 -1.86
C ASP A 35 8.82 -2.89 -1.56
N PHE A 36 8.50 -2.43 -0.35
CA PHE A 36 7.12 -2.04 -0.04
C PHE A 36 6.71 -0.84 -0.89
N LEU A 37 5.45 -0.82 -1.32
CA LEU A 37 4.96 0.25 -2.16
C LEU A 37 4.67 1.48 -1.31
N VAL A 38 5.27 2.62 -1.67
CA VAL A 38 5.07 3.91 -1.03
C VAL A 38 4.54 4.93 -2.05
N PRO A 39 3.82 5.97 -1.63
CA PRO A 39 3.30 6.99 -2.56
C PRO A 39 4.43 7.85 -3.15
N LYS A 40 4.48 7.98 -4.49
CA LYS A 40 5.50 8.78 -5.19
C LYS A 40 5.44 10.28 -4.91
N ASP A 41 4.26 10.77 -4.57
CA ASP A 41 3.99 12.19 -4.32
C ASP A 41 4.13 12.57 -2.85
N ALA A 42 4.64 11.65 -2.01
CA ALA A 42 4.88 11.89 -0.61
C ALA A 42 6.29 12.43 -0.33
N VAL A 43 6.43 13.22 0.72
CA VAL A 43 7.71 13.79 1.17
C VAL A 43 8.16 13.05 2.43
N VAL A 44 9.40 12.61 2.49
CA VAL A 44 9.96 11.97 3.69
C VAL A 44 10.16 13.02 4.78
N GLU A 45 9.50 12.84 5.94
CA GLU A 45 9.67 13.68 7.13
C GLU A 45 10.69 13.09 8.11
N TYR A 46 10.71 11.76 8.21
CA TYR A 46 11.56 11.01 9.13
C TYR A 46 11.88 9.65 8.54
N GLU A 47 13.10 9.19 8.74
CA GLU A 47 13.58 7.88 8.32
C GLU A 47 14.54 7.34 9.39
N ASP A 48 14.38 6.07 9.72
CA ASP A 48 15.24 5.34 10.64
C ASP A 48 15.37 3.89 10.16
N GLU A 49 16.59 3.39 10.12
CA GLU A 49 16.91 2.05 9.64
C GLU A 49 17.84 1.36 10.64
N SER A 50 17.46 0.14 10.99
CA SER A 50 18.26 -0.77 11.82
C SER A 50 18.29 -2.17 11.18
N GLU A 51 19.11 -3.07 11.72
CA GLU A 51 19.34 -4.39 11.11
C GLU A 51 18.06 -5.21 10.84
N TYR A 52 16.99 -5.00 11.63
CA TYR A 52 15.74 -5.79 11.53
C TYR A 52 14.47 -4.96 11.53
N PHE A 53 14.60 -3.64 11.60
CA PHE A 53 13.48 -2.72 11.73
C PHE A 53 13.80 -1.42 11.02
N SER A 54 12.90 -0.99 10.16
CA SER A 54 12.97 0.31 9.51
C SER A 54 11.66 1.06 9.72
N ASN A 55 11.71 2.38 9.74
CA ASN A 55 10.53 3.23 9.87
C ASN A 55 10.70 4.49 9.02
N ILE A 56 9.67 4.83 8.25
CA ILE A 56 9.61 6.06 7.47
C ILE A 56 8.26 6.73 7.71
N ASN A 57 8.30 8.02 8.04
CA ASN A 57 7.13 8.88 8.02
C ASN A 57 7.14 9.73 6.77
N TYR A 58 5.99 9.75 6.12
CA TYR A 58 5.75 10.48 4.89
C TYR A 58 4.69 11.56 5.12
N GLU A 59 5.01 12.81 4.78
CA GLU A 59 4.00 13.82 4.54
C GLU A 59 3.31 13.48 3.21
N TRP A 60 2.02 13.15 3.29
CA TRP A 60 1.22 12.74 2.16
C TRP A 60 -0.20 13.30 2.27
N SER A 61 -0.56 14.26 1.41
CA SER A 61 -1.89 14.92 1.43
C SER A 61 -3.11 13.99 1.30
N LYS A 62 -2.91 12.74 0.86
CA LYS A 62 -3.96 11.71 0.80
C LYS A 62 -4.01 10.83 2.05
N ALA A 63 -2.98 10.89 2.90
CA ALA A 63 -3.07 10.37 4.25
C ALA A 63 -4.11 11.20 4.99
N SER A 64 -5.18 10.53 5.39
CA SER A 64 -6.32 11.20 5.97
C SER A 64 -6.69 10.49 7.26
N ILE A 65 -7.18 11.28 8.22
CA ILE A 65 -7.97 10.78 9.35
C ILE A 65 -9.25 10.04 8.91
N LYS A 66 -9.53 9.90 7.60
CA LYS A 66 -10.56 8.98 7.07
C LYS A 66 -10.04 7.54 6.91
N GLY A 67 -8.73 7.35 7.03
CA GLY A 67 -8.04 6.07 6.95
C GLY A 67 -7.34 5.83 5.60
N ILE A 68 -6.62 4.71 5.56
CA ILE A 68 -5.87 4.24 4.40
C ILE A 68 -6.82 4.05 3.22
N SER A 69 -6.49 4.67 2.09
CA SER A 69 -7.32 4.68 0.89
C SER A 69 -7.52 3.27 0.31
N LEU A 70 -8.66 3.06 -0.35
CA LEU A 70 -9.02 1.76 -0.91
C LEU A 70 -8.10 1.36 -2.08
N ASP A 71 -7.70 2.32 -2.92
CA ASP A 71 -6.76 2.07 -4.01
C ASP A 71 -5.40 1.61 -3.48
N TYR A 72 -4.92 2.19 -2.39
CA TYR A 72 -3.68 1.78 -1.75
C TYR A 72 -3.79 0.36 -1.19
N LYS A 73 -4.91 0.02 -0.53
CA LYS A 73 -5.17 -1.37 -0.08
C LYS A 73 -5.18 -2.36 -1.24
N ILE A 74 -5.80 -1.99 -2.37
CA ILE A 74 -5.88 -2.83 -3.56
C ILE A 74 -4.49 -3.08 -4.15
N ILE A 75 -3.66 -2.05 -4.32
CA ILE A 75 -2.35 -2.22 -4.94
C ILE A 75 -1.42 -3.07 -4.07
N LEU A 76 -1.49 -2.94 -2.74
CA LEU A 76 -0.75 -3.79 -1.81
C LEU A 76 -1.15 -5.26 -1.96
N MET A 77 -2.44 -5.56 -1.99
CA MET A 77 -2.94 -6.94 -2.19
C MET A 77 -2.52 -7.53 -3.53
N ILE A 78 -2.58 -6.76 -4.61
CA ILE A 78 -2.16 -7.20 -5.95
C ILE A 78 -0.65 -7.51 -5.96
N ASN A 79 0.15 -6.75 -5.21
CA ASN A 79 1.60 -6.94 -5.08
C ASN A 79 2.01 -8.02 -4.06
N GLY A 80 1.05 -8.81 -3.59
CA GLY A 80 1.27 -9.99 -2.76
C GLY A 80 1.30 -9.74 -1.26
N TRP A 81 1.04 -8.51 -0.81
CA TRP A 81 0.95 -8.19 0.61
C TRP A 81 -0.39 -8.64 1.19
N LYS A 82 -0.33 -9.52 2.19
CA LYS A 82 -1.53 -10.03 2.86
C LYS A 82 -1.80 -9.21 4.10
N LYS A 83 -2.98 -8.59 4.18
CA LYS A 83 -3.41 -7.91 5.41
C LYS A 83 -3.67 -8.95 6.51
N GLU A 84 -2.98 -8.82 7.64
CA GLU A 84 -3.25 -9.64 8.82
C GLU A 84 -4.52 -9.13 9.53
N LYS A 85 -5.43 -10.04 9.89
CA LYS A 85 -6.55 -9.71 10.77
C LYS A 85 -6.09 -9.84 12.23
N LYS A 86 -5.60 -8.75 12.81
CA LYS A 86 -5.30 -8.68 14.26
C LYS A 86 -6.27 -7.76 14.97
N GLU A 87 -6.48 -8.00 16.27
CA GLU A 87 -7.27 -7.14 17.17
C GLU A 87 -6.70 -5.72 17.29
N GLN A 88 -5.40 -5.55 17.02
CA GLN A 88 -4.69 -4.26 17.06
C GLN A 88 -4.88 -3.41 15.81
N ASP A 89 -5.66 -3.86 14.84
CA ASP A 89 -6.00 -3.05 13.68
C ASP A 89 -6.93 -1.91 14.14
N ILE A 90 -6.38 -0.70 14.28
CA ILE A 90 -7.10 0.51 14.69
C ILE A 90 -7.98 0.99 13.52
N GLY A 91 -9.01 0.20 13.21
CA GLY A 91 -10.02 0.52 12.22
C GLY A 91 -9.47 0.78 10.81
N SER A 92 -9.87 1.89 10.21
CA SER A 92 -9.44 2.26 8.85
C SER A 92 -8.06 2.92 8.79
N TRP A 93 -7.48 3.30 9.93
CA TRP A 93 -6.29 4.16 10.02
C TRP A 93 -4.98 3.40 10.02
N SER A 94 -4.98 2.15 10.49
CA SER A 94 -3.80 1.30 10.48
C SER A 94 -3.99 0.04 9.63
N GLY A 95 -2.89 -0.67 9.39
CA GLY A 95 -2.93 -2.01 8.85
C GLY A 95 -1.59 -2.71 9.03
N GLN A 96 -1.63 -3.99 9.36
CA GLN A 96 -0.46 -4.85 9.31
C GLN A 96 -0.53 -5.73 8.05
N TYR A 97 0.56 -5.77 7.30
CA TYR A 97 0.70 -6.51 6.06
C TYR A 97 1.89 -7.45 6.17
N LYS A 98 1.75 -8.65 5.61
CA LYS A 98 2.80 -9.67 5.62
C LYS A 98 3.08 -10.20 4.22
N LYS A 99 4.36 -10.34 3.91
CA LYS A 99 4.88 -11.00 2.71
C LYS A 99 6.17 -11.71 3.09
N ASP A 100 6.19 -13.03 2.89
CA ASP A 100 7.31 -13.89 3.32
C ASP A 100 7.62 -13.70 4.82
N ASN A 101 8.87 -13.37 5.17
CA ASN A 101 9.29 -13.08 6.54
C ASN A 101 9.18 -11.60 6.92
N ILE A 102 8.65 -10.75 6.03
CA ILE A 102 8.56 -9.31 6.27
C ILE A 102 7.16 -8.95 6.76
N THR A 103 7.12 -8.22 7.87
CA THR A 103 5.93 -7.57 8.40
C THR A 103 6.03 -6.07 8.17
N ILE A 104 4.99 -5.46 7.61
CA ILE A 104 4.84 -4.02 7.44
C ILE A 104 3.66 -3.54 8.29
N ILE A 105 3.83 -2.45 9.01
CA ILE A 105 2.78 -1.76 9.75
C ILE A 105 2.64 -0.37 9.12
N ILE A 106 1.44 -0.02 8.68
CA ILE A 106 1.12 1.33 8.20
C ILE A 106 0.13 2.02 9.14
N SER A 107 0.25 3.33 9.28
CA SER A 107 -0.67 4.17 10.04
C SER A 107 -0.88 5.53 9.39
N THR A 108 -2.11 6.05 9.49
CA THR A 108 -2.56 7.37 9.00
C THR A 108 -3.31 8.13 10.10
N ALA A 109 -2.94 7.89 11.36
CA ALA A 109 -3.61 8.47 12.52
C ALA A 109 -3.45 9.99 12.61
N ASP A 110 -2.33 10.52 12.12
CA ASP A 110 -2.05 11.94 12.02
C ASP A 110 -2.44 12.47 10.64
N GLN A 111 -2.98 13.69 10.60
CA GLN A 111 -3.43 14.30 9.35
C GLN A 111 -2.23 14.51 8.42
N ASP A 112 -2.39 14.13 7.16
CA ASP A 112 -1.38 14.29 6.13
C ASP A 112 -0.07 13.53 6.42
N VAL A 113 -0.08 12.57 7.35
CA VAL A 113 1.08 11.72 7.66
C VAL A 113 0.76 10.25 7.43
N LEU A 114 1.63 9.57 6.67
CA LEU A 114 1.67 8.12 6.51
C LEU A 114 2.93 7.59 7.17
N ALA A 115 2.76 6.91 8.31
CA ALA A 115 3.85 6.18 8.97
C ALA A 115 3.91 4.75 8.45
N ILE A 116 5.10 4.27 8.11
CA ILE A 116 5.34 2.91 7.64
C ILE A 116 6.54 2.33 8.37
N ALA A 117 6.32 1.23 9.09
CA ALA A 117 7.39 0.48 9.74
C ALA A 117 7.50 -0.93 9.15
N SER A 118 8.73 -1.39 8.93
CA SER A 118 9.05 -2.75 8.52
C SER A 118 9.71 -3.52 9.65
N ARG A 119 9.53 -4.84 9.65
CA ARG A 119 10.23 -5.79 10.51
C ARG A 119 10.54 -7.06 9.73
N ASP A 120 11.78 -7.53 9.82
CA ASP A 120 12.15 -8.88 9.39
C ASP A 120 11.92 -9.87 10.54
N ASP A 121 10.92 -10.76 10.39
CA ASP A 121 10.53 -11.77 11.37
C ASP A 121 11.44 -13.03 11.33
N SER A 122 12.48 -13.07 10.49
CA SER A 122 13.41 -14.22 10.40
C SER A 122 14.46 -14.28 11.52
N LYS A 123 14.51 -13.25 12.37
CA LYS A 123 15.51 -13.03 13.42
C LYS A 123 14.84 -12.82 14.77
#